data_AF-A0A151HER9-F1
#
_entry.id   AF-A0A151HER9-F1
#
_cell.length_a   1.000
_cell.length_b   1.000
_cell.length_c   1.000
_cell.angle_alpha   90.00
_cell.angle_beta   90.00
_cell.angle_gamma   90.00
#
_symmetry.space_group_name_H-M   'P 1'
#
loop_
_entity.id
_entity.type
_entity.pdbx_description
1 polymer ?
#
loop_
_entity_poly.entity_id
_entity_poly.type
_entity_poly.pdbx_seq_one_letter_code
_entity_poly.pdbx_strand_id
1 'polypeptide(L)'
;MKAKMSHEALTETARKRRKEDTMANGKEGSNSGNSPSSIPAEAIADKGIVRQAIKSYNNQDWLHSRSAREVRILCEYLEVEDRLRMQKVLGTFLLFGSARSRSPEQWQKLMSEAQERLKDPSTAAQAEEDVQRLKKIEWMCPYWQKIKNLSGMLMQWIQTEEARQAVARLLREIPAPVGGSGHQYSAGDVAAVTDLSEPCPVAICTGGGPGMMEAGNSGAASVAGGRSMGMGISLPFEAGLNPFVDEGLAFEFHYFFTRKFWMVYSALGVIVAPGGVGTLDELMEVLTLKQSGKMKRDIPIVLFGKQFWKDIICFDKLVEYGVVSEKDRDQLFYTDDENEAFEYLKQFLLNDKLVLGDQYVHKSLRHAAPGSRGSTSQSASPAGVIQGRGADYTESI
;
A
#
# COMPACT_ATOMS: atom_id res chain seq x y z
N MET A 1 8.04 -11.24 -40.62
CA MET A 1 6.92 -10.70 -41.44
C MET A 1 5.71 -11.66 -41.37
N LYS A 2 4.99 -11.66 -40.23
CA LYS A 2 3.70 -12.34 -39.99
C LYS A 2 3.20 -11.89 -38.60
N ALA A 3 2.69 -10.67 -38.50
CA ALA A 3 2.04 -10.14 -37.29
C ALA A 3 1.22 -8.88 -37.61
N LYS A 4 0.47 -8.88 -38.72
CA LYS A 4 -0.41 -7.75 -39.08
C LYS A 4 -1.78 -8.17 -39.67
N MET A 5 -2.22 -9.40 -39.43
CA MET A 5 -3.49 -9.94 -39.97
C MET A 5 -4.43 -10.54 -38.90
N SER A 6 -4.50 -9.97 -37.70
CA SER A 6 -5.48 -10.44 -36.69
C SER A 6 -6.49 -9.38 -36.22
N HIS A 7 -6.34 -8.11 -36.60
CA HIS A 7 -7.24 -7.07 -36.10
C HIS A 7 -8.49 -6.88 -36.96
N GLU A 8 -8.41 -7.04 -38.29
CA GLU A 8 -9.55 -6.82 -39.20
C GLU A 8 -10.58 -7.95 -39.18
N ALA A 9 -10.13 -9.21 -39.05
CA ALA A 9 -11.01 -10.38 -39.04
C ALA A 9 -11.95 -10.44 -37.80
N LEU A 10 -11.50 -9.92 -36.66
CA LEU A 10 -12.30 -9.88 -35.43
C LEU A 10 -13.34 -8.75 -35.45
N THR A 11 -13.04 -7.62 -36.09
CA THR A 11 -14.00 -6.50 -36.23
C THR A 11 -15.14 -6.79 -37.20
N GLU A 12 -14.93 -7.64 -38.21
CA GLU A 12 -15.94 -7.92 -39.23
C GLU A 12 -17.01 -8.91 -38.74
N THR A 13 -16.62 -9.84 -37.85
CA THR A 13 -17.54 -10.80 -37.23
C THR A 13 -18.44 -10.13 -36.18
N ALA A 14 -17.94 -9.10 -35.49
CA ALA A 14 -18.72 -8.28 -34.57
C ALA A 14 -19.71 -7.33 -35.28
N ARG A 15 -19.37 -6.86 -36.49
CA ARG A 15 -20.23 -5.97 -37.30
C ARG A 15 -21.41 -6.71 -37.93
N LYS A 16 -21.26 -8.01 -38.24
CA LYS A 16 -22.35 -8.83 -38.78
C LYS A 16 -23.44 -9.13 -37.74
N ARG A 17 -23.06 -9.44 -36.50
CA ARG A 17 -24.02 -9.69 -35.40
C ARG A 17 -24.84 -8.46 -35.01
N ARG A 18 -24.29 -7.24 -35.11
CA ARG A 18 -25.03 -6.01 -34.81
C ARG A 18 -26.07 -5.63 -35.86
N LYS A 19 -25.96 -6.09 -37.11
CA LYS A 19 -26.90 -5.77 -38.19
C LYS A 19 -28.14 -6.65 -38.21
N GLU A 20 -28.09 -7.84 -37.61
CA GLU A 20 -29.24 -8.74 -37.51
C GLU A 20 -30.21 -8.28 -36.40
N ASP A 21 -29.70 -7.71 -35.30
CA ASP A 21 -30.55 -7.21 -34.20
C ASP A 21 -31.25 -5.86 -34.49
N THR A 22 -30.77 -5.09 -35.48
CA THR A 22 -31.37 -3.77 -35.80
C THR A 22 -32.48 -3.81 -36.85
N MET A 23 -32.76 -4.95 -37.46
CA MET A 23 -33.84 -5.08 -38.47
C MET A 23 -35.20 -5.52 -37.88
N ALA A 24 -35.30 -5.79 -36.58
CA ALA A 24 -36.50 -6.40 -36.00
C ALA A 24 -37.53 -5.41 -35.41
N ASN A 25 -37.29 -4.09 -35.40
CA ASN A 25 -38.29 -3.17 -34.83
C ASN A 25 -38.39 -1.84 -35.59
N GLY A 26 -39.16 -1.88 -36.67
CA GLY A 26 -39.72 -0.69 -37.29
C GLY A 26 -41.22 -0.87 -37.46
N LYS A 27 -42.02 -0.07 -36.75
CA LYS A 27 -43.09 0.72 -37.39
C LYS A 27 -43.62 1.82 -36.48
N GLU A 28 -43.65 2.99 -37.10
CA GLU A 28 -44.05 4.32 -36.68
C GLU A 28 -45.55 4.44 -36.38
N GLY A 29 -45.96 5.53 -35.73
CA GLY A 29 -47.36 5.96 -35.78
C GLY A 29 -47.87 6.96 -34.75
N SER A 30 -47.42 8.21 -34.86
CA SER A 30 -48.25 9.44 -34.81
C SER A 30 -49.29 9.70 -33.68
N ASN A 31 -49.04 10.84 -33.01
CA ASN A 31 -49.94 11.99 -32.80
C ASN A 31 -50.95 12.08 -31.63
N SER A 32 -50.92 13.29 -31.05
CA SER A 32 -51.98 14.09 -30.41
C SER A 32 -52.68 13.63 -29.12
N GLY A 33 -52.48 14.43 -28.06
CA GLY A 33 -53.55 15.23 -27.44
C GLY A 33 -54.52 14.57 -26.44
N ASN A 34 -54.69 15.26 -25.31
CA ASN A 34 -55.79 15.23 -24.33
C ASN A 34 -55.91 14.08 -23.31
N SER A 35 -55.85 14.47 -22.04
CA SER A 35 -56.54 13.85 -20.90
C SER A 35 -58.05 14.18 -20.94
N PRO A 36 -58.90 13.69 -20.01
CA PRO A 36 -58.98 12.35 -19.38
C PRO A 36 -60.43 11.80 -19.42
N SER A 37 -60.64 10.49 -19.53
CA SER A 37 -61.90 9.90 -19.04
C SER A 37 -61.79 8.40 -18.78
N SER A 38 -62.07 8.06 -17.53
CA SER A 38 -62.37 6.75 -16.93
C SER A 38 -62.79 5.62 -17.88
N ILE A 39 -62.13 4.46 -17.73
CA ILE A 39 -62.59 3.18 -18.28
C ILE A 39 -63.15 2.30 -17.14
N PRO A 40 -64.27 1.59 -17.36
CA PRO A 40 -65.01 0.87 -16.31
C PRO A 40 -64.36 -0.46 -15.93
N ALA A 41 -64.64 -0.90 -14.70
CA ALA A 41 -64.33 -2.23 -14.21
C ALA A 41 -65.24 -3.26 -14.88
N GLU A 42 -64.68 -4.12 -15.74
CA GLU A 42 -65.02 -5.55 -15.86
C GLU A 42 -64.21 -6.22 -16.98
N ALA A 43 -63.15 -6.93 -16.58
CA ALA A 43 -62.66 -8.19 -17.19
C ALA A 43 -61.38 -8.61 -16.47
N ILE A 44 -61.53 -9.21 -15.28
CA ILE A 44 -60.46 -9.92 -14.59
C ILE A 44 -60.19 -11.21 -15.37
N ALA A 45 -59.24 -11.18 -16.30
CA ALA A 45 -58.61 -12.37 -16.86
C ALA A 45 -57.30 -12.03 -17.59
N ASP A 46 -56.28 -11.60 -16.85
CA ASP A 46 -54.93 -12.07 -17.16
C ASP A 46 -54.22 -12.32 -15.84
N LYS A 47 -53.85 -13.58 -15.58
CA LYS A 47 -53.25 -14.00 -14.32
C LYS A 47 -51.95 -13.21 -14.15
N GLY A 48 -51.98 -12.29 -13.17
CA GLY A 48 -50.90 -11.36 -12.89
C GLY A 48 -49.53 -12.03 -12.99
N ILE A 49 -48.80 -11.68 -14.05
CA ILE A 49 -47.37 -11.95 -14.11
C ILE A 49 -46.77 -11.09 -13.02
N VAL A 50 -46.55 -11.68 -11.84
CA VAL A 50 -45.81 -11.04 -10.76
C VAL A 50 -44.43 -10.72 -11.34
N ARG A 51 -44.19 -9.44 -11.66
CA ARG A 51 -42.87 -8.99 -12.09
C ARG A 51 -41.99 -8.91 -10.86
N GLN A 52 -41.07 -9.85 -10.73
CA GLN A 52 -40.10 -9.82 -9.64
C GLN A 52 -39.08 -8.72 -9.91
N ALA A 53 -39.12 -7.65 -9.11
CA ALA A 53 -38.13 -6.59 -9.19
C ALA A 53 -36.76 -7.11 -8.71
N ILE A 54 -35.70 -6.64 -9.38
CA ILE A 54 -34.33 -6.90 -8.93
C ILE A 54 -34.06 -6.00 -7.73
N LYS A 55 -33.59 -6.59 -6.62
CA LYS A 55 -33.14 -5.82 -5.46
C LYS A 55 -31.93 -4.96 -5.87
N SER A 56 -31.85 -3.71 -5.42
CA SER A 56 -30.79 -2.78 -5.87
C SER A 56 -29.37 -3.32 -5.66
N TYR A 57 -29.13 -4.03 -4.56
CA TYR A 57 -27.83 -4.66 -4.25
C TYR A 57 -27.52 -5.91 -5.09
N ASN A 58 -28.46 -6.38 -5.91
CA ASN A 58 -28.27 -7.44 -6.91
C ASN A 58 -28.27 -6.88 -8.35
N ASN A 59 -28.50 -5.58 -8.55
CA ASN A 59 -28.53 -4.96 -9.87
C ASN A 59 -27.10 -4.63 -10.33
N GLN A 60 -26.52 -5.53 -11.14
CA GLN A 60 -25.14 -5.38 -11.63
C GLN A 60 -24.96 -4.14 -12.52
N ASP A 61 -25.93 -3.82 -13.38
CA ASP A 61 -25.83 -2.64 -14.25
C ASP A 61 -25.72 -1.35 -13.43
N TRP A 62 -26.51 -1.23 -12.36
CA TRP A 62 -26.40 -0.10 -11.45
C TRP A 62 -25.11 -0.15 -10.62
N LEU A 63 -24.72 -1.31 -10.08
CA LEU A 63 -23.52 -1.48 -9.27
C LEU A 63 -22.22 -1.19 -10.03
N HIS A 64 -22.20 -1.33 -11.36
CA HIS A 64 -21.06 -0.95 -12.21
C HIS A 64 -21.22 0.43 -12.86
N SER A 65 -22.33 1.12 -12.60
CA SER A 65 -22.56 2.49 -13.08
C SER A 65 -21.77 3.54 -12.29
N ARG A 66 -21.76 4.77 -12.80
CA ARG A 66 -21.21 5.94 -12.09
C ARG A 66 -21.92 6.19 -10.76
N SER A 67 -23.22 5.96 -10.68
CA SER A 67 -24.05 6.25 -9.52
C SER A 67 -23.78 5.36 -8.30
N ALA A 68 -23.14 4.20 -8.51
CA ALA A 68 -22.76 3.28 -7.44
C ALA A 68 -21.26 3.35 -7.10
N ARG A 69 -20.52 4.35 -7.60
CA ARG A 69 -19.07 4.45 -7.38
C ARG A 69 -18.73 4.53 -5.90
N GLU A 70 -19.46 5.35 -5.16
CA GLU A 70 -19.29 5.56 -3.72
C GLU A 70 -19.56 4.28 -2.94
N VAL A 71 -20.54 3.48 -3.39
CA VAL A 71 -20.83 2.16 -2.79
C VAL A 71 -19.65 1.21 -3.00
N ARG A 72 -19.06 1.15 -4.21
CA ARG A 72 -17.88 0.31 -4.46
C ARG A 72 -16.66 0.74 -3.65
N ILE A 73 -16.45 2.05 -3.49
CA ILE A 73 -15.38 2.59 -2.62
C ILE A 73 -15.63 2.17 -1.17
N LEU A 74 -16.87 2.28 -0.69
CA LEU A 74 -17.24 1.86 0.66
C LEU A 74 -17.04 0.36 0.86
N CYS A 75 -17.30 -0.47 -0.16
CA CYS A 75 -17.00 -1.90 -0.11
C CYS A 75 -15.50 -2.16 0.06
N GLU A 76 -14.63 -1.51 -0.72
CA GLU A 76 -13.17 -1.65 -0.56
C GLU A 76 -12.64 -1.14 0.79
N TYR A 77 -13.38 -0.24 1.44
CA TYR A 77 -13.09 0.15 2.81
C TYR A 77 -13.54 -0.94 3.79
N LEU A 78 -14.85 -1.22 3.86
CA LEU A 78 -15.43 -2.06 4.91
C LEU A 78 -15.04 -3.53 4.80
N GLU A 79 -14.94 -4.07 3.59
CA GLU A 79 -14.63 -5.49 3.39
C GLU A 79 -13.20 -5.81 3.85
N VAL A 80 -12.25 -4.92 3.56
CA VAL A 80 -10.86 -5.07 3.99
C VAL A 80 -10.77 -4.98 5.50
N GLU A 81 -11.44 -4.00 6.11
CA GLU A 81 -11.52 -3.86 7.57
C GLU A 81 -12.04 -5.15 8.22
N ASP A 82 -13.15 -5.67 7.71
CA ASP A 82 -13.80 -6.85 8.26
C ASP A 82 -12.94 -8.11 8.09
N ARG A 83 -12.33 -8.28 6.92
CA ARG A 83 -11.46 -9.43 6.65
C ARG A 83 -10.21 -9.39 7.51
N LEU A 84 -9.57 -8.23 7.69
CA LEU A 84 -8.43 -8.07 8.60
C LEU A 84 -8.81 -8.45 10.04
N ARG A 85 -9.98 -8.01 10.50
CA ARG A 85 -10.54 -8.36 11.81
C ARG A 85 -10.79 -9.86 11.94
N MET A 86 -11.43 -10.49 10.96
CA MET A 86 -11.66 -11.95 10.94
C MET A 86 -10.35 -12.74 10.93
N GLN A 87 -9.35 -12.24 10.23
CA GLN A 87 -8.00 -12.80 10.16
C GLN A 87 -7.13 -12.43 11.37
N LYS A 88 -7.67 -11.68 12.33
CA LYS A 88 -6.96 -11.20 13.53
C LYS A 88 -5.67 -10.45 13.22
N VAL A 89 -5.57 -9.79 12.06
CA VAL A 89 -4.41 -8.96 11.71
C VAL A 89 -4.63 -7.54 12.21
N LEU A 90 -3.74 -7.10 13.10
CA LEU A 90 -3.82 -5.82 13.80
C LEU A 90 -2.66 -4.89 13.43
N GLY A 91 -1.56 -5.44 12.93
CA GLY A 91 -0.40 -4.67 12.48
C GLY A 91 0.28 -5.28 11.28
N THR A 92 1.09 -4.50 10.59
CA THR A 92 1.87 -4.95 9.44
C THR A 92 3.28 -4.37 9.44
N PHE A 93 4.24 -5.14 8.95
CA PHE A 93 5.47 -4.59 8.43
C PHE A 93 5.28 -4.38 6.93
N LEU A 94 5.23 -3.11 6.53
CA LEU A 94 4.90 -2.70 5.17
C LEU A 94 6.16 -2.65 4.32
N LEU A 95 6.14 -3.33 3.17
CA LEU A 95 7.30 -3.45 2.29
C LEU A 95 6.97 -2.99 0.88
N PHE A 96 7.76 -2.03 0.41
CA PHE A 96 7.70 -1.48 -0.94
C PHE A 96 8.99 -1.75 -1.71
N GLY A 97 8.89 -1.86 -3.04
CA GLY A 97 10.06 -2.00 -3.90
C GLY A 97 9.71 -2.36 -5.34
N SER A 98 10.75 -2.53 -6.15
CA SER A 98 10.61 -2.77 -7.59
C SER A 98 9.86 -4.08 -7.92
N ALA A 99 8.81 -4.00 -8.73
CA ALA A 99 8.19 -5.15 -9.40
C ALA A 99 9.09 -5.80 -10.47
N ARG A 100 10.18 -5.11 -10.85
CA ARG A 100 11.09 -5.55 -11.90
C ARG A 100 12.30 -6.31 -11.37
N SER A 101 12.57 -6.28 -10.06
CA SER A 101 13.66 -7.08 -9.48
C SER A 101 13.36 -8.58 -9.60
N ARG A 102 14.38 -9.41 -9.46
CA ARG A 102 14.30 -10.86 -9.60
C ARG A 102 15.13 -11.53 -8.53
N SER A 103 14.75 -12.74 -8.12
CA SER A 103 15.69 -13.60 -7.39
C SER A 103 16.90 -13.92 -8.29
N PRO A 104 18.06 -14.28 -7.73
CA PRO A 104 19.22 -14.71 -8.50
C PRO A 104 18.88 -15.82 -9.51
N GLU A 105 18.07 -16.80 -9.10
CA GLU A 105 17.67 -17.95 -9.91
C GLU A 105 16.73 -17.53 -11.05
N GLN A 106 15.75 -16.67 -10.75
CA GLN A 106 14.85 -16.12 -11.75
C GLN A 106 15.61 -15.30 -12.79
N TRP A 107 16.54 -14.44 -12.35
CA TRP A 107 17.37 -13.63 -13.24
C TRP A 107 18.24 -14.51 -14.14
N GLN A 108 18.91 -15.51 -13.57
CA GLN A 108 19.78 -16.42 -14.31
C GLN A 108 19.00 -17.20 -15.36
N LYS A 109 17.82 -17.72 -15.01
CA LYS A 109 16.92 -18.39 -15.95
C LYS A 109 16.52 -17.47 -17.10
N LEU A 110 16.02 -16.27 -16.80
CA LEU A 110 15.59 -15.30 -17.82
C LEU A 110 16.75 -14.85 -18.71
N MET A 111 17.95 -14.67 -18.13
CA MET A 111 19.15 -14.32 -18.89
C MET A 111 19.54 -15.43 -19.85
N SER A 112 19.55 -16.68 -19.38
CA SER A 112 19.83 -17.85 -20.24
C SER A 112 18.81 -18.00 -21.36
N GLU A 113 17.52 -17.84 -21.08
CA GLU A 113 16.45 -17.90 -22.08
C GLU A 113 16.56 -16.77 -23.12
N ALA A 114 16.93 -15.56 -22.69
CA ALA A 114 17.17 -14.44 -23.60
C ALA A 114 18.41 -14.68 -24.48
N GLN A 115 19.49 -15.22 -23.89
CA GLN A 115 20.70 -15.58 -24.65
C GLN A 115 20.46 -16.69 -25.67
N GLU A 116 19.60 -17.66 -25.36
CA GLU A 116 19.24 -18.71 -26.32
C GLU A 116 18.47 -18.13 -27.51
N ARG A 117 17.52 -17.22 -27.25
CA ARG A 117 16.75 -16.53 -28.30
C ARG A 117 17.62 -15.68 -29.22
N LEU A 118 18.77 -15.17 -28.75
CA LEU A 118 19.72 -14.44 -29.61
C LEU A 118 20.25 -15.27 -30.78
N LYS A 119 20.26 -16.60 -30.66
CA LYS A 119 20.73 -17.50 -31.73
C LYS A 119 19.76 -17.58 -32.90
N ASP A 120 18.48 -17.25 -32.70
CA ASP A 120 17.46 -17.22 -33.75
C ASP A 120 17.37 -15.80 -34.35
N PRO A 121 17.74 -15.60 -35.63
CA PRO A 121 17.67 -14.29 -36.29
C PRO A 121 16.27 -13.64 -36.25
N SER A 122 15.20 -14.44 -36.15
CA SER A 122 13.83 -13.94 -36.11
C SER A 122 13.45 -13.31 -34.76
N THR A 123 14.16 -13.66 -33.69
CA THR A 123 13.91 -13.15 -32.32
C THR A 123 15.07 -12.33 -31.74
N ALA A 124 16.21 -12.28 -32.44
CA ALA A 124 17.45 -11.66 -31.98
C ALA A 124 17.28 -10.21 -31.48
N ALA A 125 16.57 -9.35 -32.22
CA ALA A 125 16.38 -7.96 -31.81
C ALA A 125 15.64 -7.83 -30.45
N GLN A 126 14.56 -8.59 -30.26
CA GLN A 126 13.81 -8.57 -29.00
C GLN A 126 14.61 -9.19 -27.85
N ALA A 127 15.36 -10.25 -28.14
CA ALA A 127 16.22 -10.92 -27.17
C ALA A 127 17.38 -10.01 -26.72
N GLU A 128 17.93 -9.19 -27.61
CA GLU A 128 18.96 -8.21 -27.28
C GLU A 128 18.42 -7.14 -26.32
N GLU A 129 17.23 -6.61 -26.59
CA GLU A 129 16.54 -5.69 -25.66
C GLU A 129 16.31 -6.32 -24.28
N ASP A 130 15.88 -7.59 -24.24
CA ASP A 130 15.68 -8.33 -22.99
C ASP A 130 16.98 -8.50 -22.21
N VAL A 131 18.07 -8.87 -22.87
CA VAL A 131 19.41 -8.99 -22.23
C VAL A 131 19.85 -7.64 -21.66
N GLN A 132 19.71 -6.55 -22.41
CA GLN A 132 20.08 -5.22 -21.93
C GLN A 132 19.22 -4.79 -20.74
N ARG A 133 17.92 -5.10 -20.76
CA ARG A 133 17.02 -4.84 -19.64
C ARG A 133 17.40 -5.65 -18.40
N LEU A 134 17.73 -6.92 -18.55
CA LEU A 134 18.14 -7.81 -17.44
C LEU A 134 19.47 -7.37 -16.81
N LYS A 135 20.45 -6.96 -17.62
CA LYS A 135 21.72 -6.40 -17.12
C LYS A 135 21.51 -5.17 -16.22
N LYS A 136 20.59 -4.28 -16.60
CA LYS A 136 20.27 -3.07 -15.82
C LYS A 136 19.69 -3.35 -14.44
N ILE A 137 19.14 -4.54 -14.21
CA ILE A 137 18.47 -4.90 -12.95
C ILE A 137 19.23 -5.96 -12.14
N GLU A 138 20.34 -6.51 -12.67
CA GLU A 138 21.14 -7.56 -12.04
C GLU A 138 21.58 -7.17 -10.62
N TRP A 139 21.99 -5.91 -10.44
CA TRP A 139 22.43 -5.37 -9.16
C TRP A 139 21.36 -5.44 -8.05
N MET A 140 20.07 -5.57 -8.40
CA MET A 140 18.98 -5.74 -7.43
C MET A 140 18.82 -7.19 -6.93
N CYS A 141 19.41 -8.18 -7.59
CA CYS A 141 19.22 -9.59 -7.22
C CYS A 141 19.70 -9.90 -5.78
N PRO A 142 20.85 -9.39 -5.31
CA PRO A 142 21.24 -9.54 -3.91
C PRO A 142 20.23 -8.93 -2.94
N TYR A 143 19.66 -7.76 -3.28
CA TYR A 143 18.65 -7.10 -2.46
C TYR A 143 17.35 -7.91 -2.35
N TRP A 144 16.97 -8.65 -3.41
CA TRP A 144 15.84 -9.57 -3.35
C TRP A 144 16.04 -10.61 -2.23
N GLN A 145 17.23 -11.23 -2.16
CA GLN A 145 17.53 -12.21 -1.13
C GLN A 145 17.55 -11.61 0.27
N LYS A 146 18.15 -10.41 0.42
CA LYS A 146 18.20 -9.69 1.70
C LYS A 146 16.81 -9.33 2.21
N ILE A 147 15.92 -8.90 1.33
CA ILE A 147 14.53 -8.60 1.67
C ILE A 147 13.79 -9.87 2.12
N LYS A 148 13.98 -11.00 1.41
CA LYS A 148 13.45 -12.29 1.84
C LYS A 148 13.94 -12.68 3.24
N ASN A 149 15.25 -12.53 3.50
CA ASN A 149 15.84 -12.81 4.80
C ASN A 149 15.25 -11.93 5.91
N LEU A 150 15.20 -10.61 5.68
CA LEU A 150 14.63 -9.63 6.61
C LEU A 150 13.17 -9.98 6.98
N SER A 151 12.33 -10.25 5.98
CA SER A 151 10.95 -10.66 6.22
C SER A 151 10.85 -11.95 7.04
N GLY A 152 11.73 -12.93 6.78
CA GLY A 152 11.81 -14.16 7.57
C GLY A 152 12.20 -13.88 9.03
N MET A 153 13.22 -13.07 9.28
CA MET A 153 13.64 -12.68 10.64
C MET A 153 12.54 -11.95 11.40
N LEU A 154 11.85 -11.00 10.74
CA LEU A 154 10.71 -10.30 11.33
C LEU A 154 9.59 -11.26 11.70
N MET A 155 9.23 -12.20 10.82
CA MET A 155 8.18 -13.19 11.09
C MET A 155 8.57 -14.20 12.18
N GLN A 156 9.84 -14.57 12.29
CA GLN A 156 10.30 -15.42 13.39
C GLN A 156 10.21 -14.67 14.73
N TRP A 157 10.68 -13.43 14.77
CA TRP A 157 10.70 -12.64 16.01
C TRP A 157 9.31 -12.21 16.47
N ILE A 158 8.43 -11.77 15.56
CA ILE A 158 7.11 -11.23 15.93
C ILE A 158 6.18 -12.28 16.56
N GLN A 159 6.51 -13.56 16.40
CA GLN A 159 5.81 -14.68 17.02
C GLN A 159 6.26 -14.95 18.46
N THR A 160 7.36 -14.35 18.92
CA THR A 160 7.86 -14.49 20.30
C THR A 160 7.00 -13.72 21.29
N GLU A 161 6.98 -14.19 22.55
CA GLU A 161 6.25 -13.54 23.64
C GLU A 161 6.65 -12.07 23.81
N GLU A 162 7.95 -11.77 23.78
CA GLU A 162 8.47 -10.39 23.89
C GLU A 162 7.87 -9.48 22.82
N ALA A 163 7.88 -9.93 21.56
CA ALA A 163 7.35 -9.16 20.45
C ALA A 163 5.83 -9.00 20.52
N ARG A 164 5.10 -10.06 20.92
CA ARG A 164 3.65 -10.01 21.12
C ARG A 164 3.27 -9.01 22.22
N GLN A 165 4.02 -8.97 23.32
CA GLN A 165 3.84 -7.99 24.39
C GLN A 165 4.11 -6.56 23.92
N ALA A 166 5.14 -6.36 23.09
CA ALA A 166 5.42 -5.06 22.49
C ALA A 166 4.23 -4.61 21.61
N VAL A 167 3.76 -5.46 20.70
CA VAL A 167 2.59 -5.16 19.86
C VAL A 167 1.35 -4.85 20.72
N ALA A 168 1.10 -5.64 21.77
CA ALA A 168 -0.01 -5.40 22.69
C ALA A 168 0.07 -4.03 23.36
N ARG A 169 1.27 -3.61 23.80
CA ARG A 169 1.50 -2.27 24.36
C ARG A 169 1.20 -1.19 23.31
N LEU A 170 1.75 -1.34 22.11
CA LEU A 170 1.56 -0.40 21.02
C LEU A 170 0.08 -0.21 20.65
N LEU A 171 -0.70 -1.29 20.63
CA LEU A 171 -2.14 -1.24 20.33
C LEU A 171 -2.96 -0.54 21.41
N ARG A 172 -2.53 -0.62 22.68
CA ARG A 172 -3.16 0.13 23.78
C ARG A 172 -2.95 1.63 23.67
N GLU A 173 -1.94 2.10 22.96
CA GLU A 173 -1.61 3.53 22.87
C GLU A 173 -2.33 4.22 21.71
N ILE A 174 -2.99 3.45 20.83
CA ILE A 174 -3.69 4.00 19.67
C ILE A 174 -5.01 4.63 20.11
N PRO A 175 -5.18 5.96 19.96
CA PRO A 175 -6.39 6.65 20.37
C PRO A 175 -7.58 6.23 19.52
N ALA A 176 -8.79 6.32 20.09
CA ALA A 176 -10.01 6.11 19.34
C ALA A 176 -10.12 7.12 18.17
N PRO A 177 -10.64 6.71 16.99
CA PRO A 177 -10.62 7.54 15.78
C PRO A 177 -11.34 8.90 15.91
N VAL A 178 -12.36 9.03 16.78
CA VAL A 178 -13.12 10.27 16.96
C VAL A 178 -13.68 10.38 18.38
N GLY A 179 -13.30 11.44 19.12
CA GLY A 179 -14.07 12.04 20.23
C GLY A 179 -14.39 11.19 21.47
N GLY A 180 -14.03 9.90 21.49
CA GLY A 180 -14.23 9.02 22.64
C GLY A 180 -13.07 9.10 23.61
N SER A 181 -13.36 9.18 24.91
CA SER A 181 -12.39 8.86 25.96
C SER A 181 -12.14 7.35 25.95
N GLY A 182 -11.25 6.88 25.07
CA GLY A 182 -10.98 5.45 24.90
C GLY A 182 -9.92 5.14 23.85
N HIS A 183 -9.61 3.85 23.70
CA HIS A 183 -8.62 3.32 22.76
C HIS A 183 -9.32 2.59 21.63
N GLN A 184 -8.70 2.55 20.44
CA GLN A 184 -9.33 1.93 19.27
C GLN A 184 -9.59 0.42 19.46
N TYR A 185 -8.71 -0.27 20.21
CA TYR A 185 -8.78 -1.71 20.43
C TYR A 185 -9.27 -2.02 21.85
N SER A 186 -10.12 -3.04 21.99
CA SER A 186 -10.66 -3.47 23.28
C SER A 186 -9.61 -4.21 24.12
N ALA A 187 -9.84 -4.32 25.42
CA ALA A 187 -8.97 -5.11 26.30
C ALA A 187 -8.92 -6.60 25.87
N GLY A 188 -10.01 -7.13 25.30
CA GLY A 188 -10.07 -8.48 24.76
C GLY A 188 -9.20 -8.66 23.51
N ASP A 189 -9.23 -7.69 22.60
CA ASP A 189 -8.37 -7.69 21.40
C ASP A 189 -6.89 -7.70 21.79
N VAL A 190 -6.53 -6.90 22.81
CA VAL A 190 -5.15 -6.84 23.30
C VAL A 190 -4.73 -8.11 24.05
N ALA A 191 -5.64 -8.75 24.79
CA ALA A 191 -5.34 -10.02 25.46
C ALA A 191 -5.10 -11.15 24.44
N ALA A 192 -5.86 -11.18 23.34
CA ALA A 192 -5.69 -12.16 22.26
C ALA A 192 -4.34 -12.02 21.55
N VAL A 193 -3.77 -10.81 21.49
CA VAL A 193 -2.44 -10.58 20.91
C VAL A 193 -1.36 -11.34 21.67
N THR A 194 -1.42 -11.38 23.01
CA THR A 194 -0.41 -12.05 23.84
C THR A 194 -0.61 -13.57 23.97
N ASP A 195 -1.71 -14.13 23.47
CA ASP A 195 -1.93 -15.58 23.51
C ASP A 195 -1.19 -16.26 22.35
N LEU A 196 -0.08 -16.94 22.65
CA LEU A 196 0.74 -17.63 21.63
C LEU A 196 0.02 -18.78 20.91
N SER A 197 -1.10 -19.27 21.44
CA SER A 197 -1.94 -20.26 20.75
C SER A 197 -2.77 -19.64 19.61
N GLU A 198 -2.97 -18.32 19.65
CA GLU A 198 -3.65 -17.57 18.60
C GLU A 198 -2.70 -17.25 17.44
N PRO A 199 -3.23 -17.11 16.21
CA PRO A 199 -2.44 -16.69 15.05
C PRO A 199 -1.69 -15.38 15.33
N CYS A 200 -0.50 -15.25 14.73
CA CYS A 200 0.26 -14.02 14.85
C CYS A 200 -0.58 -12.82 14.35
N PRO A 201 -0.71 -11.73 15.14
CA PRO A 201 -1.53 -10.58 14.78
C PRO A 201 -0.83 -9.61 13.82
N VAL A 202 0.38 -9.94 13.39
CA VAL A 202 1.21 -9.10 12.51
C VAL A 202 1.57 -9.85 11.25
N ALA A 203 1.50 -9.18 10.11
CA ALA A 203 1.87 -9.73 8.81
C ALA A 203 2.96 -8.92 8.11
N ILE A 204 3.70 -9.55 7.20
CA ILE A 204 4.38 -8.82 6.13
C ILE A 204 3.33 -8.39 5.12
N CYS A 205 3.22 -7.09 4.87
CA CYS A 205 2.31 -6.53 3.88
C CYS A 205 3.09 -5.97 2.70
N THR A 206 2.69 -6.36 1.49
CA THR A 206 3.27 -5.83 0.25
C THR A 206 2.15 -5.48 -0.73
N GLY A 207 2.51 -4.87 -1.87
CA GLY A 207 1.59 -4.71 -3.00
C GLY A 207 1.20 -6.00 -3.72
N GLY A 208 1.77 -7.15 -3.34
CA GLY A 208 1.42 -8.47 -3.84
C GLY A 208 1.97 -8.82 -5.23
N GLY A 209 2.63 -7.88 -5.92
CA GLY A 209 3.22 -8.13 -7.24
C GLY A 209 4.52 -8.94 -7.20
N PRO A 210 5.22 -9.07 -8.35
CA PRO A 210 6.52 -9.75 -8.45
C PRO A 210 7.66 -8.93 -7.83
N GLY A 211 8.89 -9.45 -7.91
CA GLY A 211 10.10 -8.70 -7.53
C GLY A 211 10.25 -8.52 -6.02
N MET A 212 10.48 -7.31 -5.54
CA MET A 212 10.73 -7.07 -4.10
C MET A 212 9.51 -7.37 -3.23
N MET A 213 8.30 -7.19 -3.79
CA MET A 213 7.06 -7.58 -3.13
C MET A 213 7.00 -9.09 -2.93
N GLU A 214 7.28 -9.86 -3.98
CA GLU A 214 7.40 -11.32 -3.92
C GLU A 214 8.49 -11.77 -2.94
N ALA A 215 9.65 -11.10 -2.89
CA ALA A 215 10.69 -11.39 -1.91
C ALA A 215 10.17 -11.27 -0.48
N GLY A 216 9.45 -10.18 -0.20
CA GLY A 216 8.86 -9.92 1.11
C GLY A 216 7.85 -11.00 1.51
N ASN A 217 6.92 -11.31 0.62
CA ASN A 217 5.91 -12.36 0.86
C ASN A 217 6.56 -13.75 0.98
N SER A 218 7.55 -14.07 0.14
CA SER A 218 8.29 -15.34 0.18
C SER A 218 9.03 -15.53 1.50
N GLY A 219 9.62 -14.46 2.04
CA GLY A 219 10.29 -14.48 3.35
C GLY A 219 9.30 -14.79 4.47
N ALA A 220 8.13 -14.16 4.46
CA ALA A 220 7.08 -14.41 5.43
C ALA A 220 6.56 -15.86 5.38
N ALA A 221 6.25 -16.34 4.17
CA ALA A 221 5.74 -17.69 3.93
C ALA A 221 6.75 -18.80 4.25
N SER A 222 8.05 -18.47 4.31
CA SER A 222 9.10 -19.44 4.68
C SER A 222 9.13 -19.78 6.17
N VAL A 223 8.41 -19.02 7.00
CA VAL A 223 8.37 -19.19 8.45
C VAL A 223 7.06 -19.88 8.84
N ALA A 224 7.14 -20.95 9.64
CA ALA A 224 5.94 -21.59 10.18
C ALA A 224 5.13 -20.58 11.02
N GLY A 225 3.83 -20.48 10.74
CA GLY A 225 2.94 -19.49 11.39
C GLY A 225 3.13 -18.04 10.91
N GLY A 226 4.07 -17.79 9.98
CA GLY A 226 4.26 -16.49 9.35
C GLY A 226 3.03 -16.07 8.54
N ARG A 227 2.75 -14.75 8.52
CA ARG A 227 1.57 -14.17 7.87
C ARG A 227 2.00 -13.31 6.71
N SER A 228 1.48 -13.60 5.52
CA SER A 228 1.88 -12.96 4.26
C SER A 228 0.68 -12.32 3.58
N MET A 229 0.67 -10.99 3.53
CA MET A 229 -0.43 -10.18 3.00
C MET A 229 -0.04 -9.53 1.68
N GLY A 230 -0.98 -9.55 0.72
CA GLY A 230 -0.85 -8.90 -0.57
C GLY A 230 -2.03 -7.97 -0.82
N MET A 231 -1.75 -6.67 -0.92
CA MET A 231 -2.72 -5.67 -1.32
C MET A 231 -2.52 -5.34 -2.80
N GLY A 232 -3.11 -6.13 -3.69
CA GLY A 232 -3.01 -5.98 -5.14
C GLY A 232 -3.82 -4.82 -5.69
N ILE A 233 -3.54 -4.42 -6.93
CA ILE A 233 -4.34 -3.43 -7.66
C ILE A 233 -4.67 -3.99 -9.04
N SER A 234 -5.92 -3.86 -9.50
CA SER A 234 -6.31 -4.30 -10.82
C SER A 234 -5.65 -3.43 -11.89
N LEU A 235 -4.66 -3.98 -12.61
CA LEU A 235 -4.03 -3.35 -13.77
C LEU A 235 -4.22 -4.20 -15.03
N PRO A 236 -4.35 -3.60 -16.23
CA PRO A 236 -4.57 -4.35 -17.47
C PRO A 236 -3.47 -5.36 -17.84
N PHE A 237 -2.30 -5.27 -17.20
CA PHE A 237 -1.10 -6.03 -17.56
C PHE A 237 -0.50 -6.82 -16.39
N GLU A 238 -1.09 -6.77 -15.20
CA GLU A 238 -0.58 -7.49 -14.03
C GLU A 238 -1.35 -8.81 -13.86
N ALA A 239 -0.62 -9.91 -13.59
CA ALA A 239 -1.19 -11.26 -13.64
C ALA A 239 -1.98 -11.65 -12.38
N GLY A 240 -1.96 -10.81 -11.34
CA GLY A 240 -2.50 -11.10 -10.01
C GLY A 240 -1.42 -11.07 -8.93
N LEU A 241 -1.75 -11.63 -7.77
CA LEU A 241 -0.85 -11.71 -6.62
C LEU A 241 0.21 -12.82 -6.79
N ASN A 242 1.37 -12.63 -6.18
CA ASN A 242 2.43 -13.63 -6.12
C ASN A 242 2.00 -14.85 -5.26
N PRO A 243 2.59 -16.04 -5.49
CA PRO A 243 2.09 -17.28 -4.91
C PRO A 243 2.37 -17.45 -3.40
N PHE A 244 3.03 -16.47 -2.77
CA PHE A 244 3.37 -16.51 -1.34
C PHE A 244 2.40 -15.71 -0.48
N VAL A 245 1.36 -15.09 -1.07
CA VAL A 245 0.31 -14.40 -0.33
C VAL A 245 -0.69 -15.41 0.21
N ASP A 246 -1.06 -15.29 1.48
CA ASP A 246 -2.07 -16.15 2.11
C ASP A 246 -3.45 -15.90 1.49
N GLU A 247 -4.23 -16.95 1.23
CA GLU A 247 -5.58 -16.83 0.62
C GLU A 247 -6.50 -15.89 1.42
N GLY A 248 -6.44 -15.95 2.75
CA GLY A 248 -7.23 -15.08 3.64
C GLY A 248 -6.75 -13.63 3.71
N LEU A 249 -5.55 -13.33 3.20
CA LEU A 249 -4.89 -12.01 3.21
C LEU A 249 -4.57 -11.51 1.79
N ALA A 250 -5.24 -12.09 0.79
CA ALA A 250 -5.20 -11.67 -0.60
C ALA A 250 -6.29 -10.63 -0.87
N PHE A 251 -5.89 -9.39 -1.12
CA PHE A 251 -6.79 -8.29 -1.45
C PHE A 251 -6.53 -7.79 -2.86
N GLU A 252 -7.59 -7.38 -3.55
CA GLU A 252 -7.51 -6.75 -4.86
C GLU A 252 -8.35 -5.46 -4.85
N PHE A 253 -7.69 -4.35 -5.15
CA PHE A 253 -8.31 -3.02 -5.17
C PHE A 253 -8.51 -2.54 -6.61
N HIS A 254 -9.59 -1.80 -6.84
CA HIS A 254 -9.76 -1.01 -8.05
C HIS A 254 -9.28 0.43 -7.84
N TYR A 255 -9.46 0.99 -6.63
CA TYR A 255 -9.07 2.37 -6.34
C TYR A 255 -7.71 2.44 -5.64
N PHE A 256 -6.80 3.27 -6.16
CA PHE A 256 -5.47 3.43 -5.56
C PHE A 256 -5.49 3.99 -4.13
N PHE A 257 -6.40 4.93 -3.86
CA PHE A 257 -6.41 5.64 -2.57
C PHE A 257 -6.91 4.77 -1.41
N THR A 258 -7.84 3.85 -1.64
CA THR A 258 -8.29 2.85 -0.64
C THR A 258 -7.17 1.87 -0.35
N ARG A 259 -6.48 1.38 -1.39
CA ARG A 259 -5.30 0.52 -1.26
C ARG A 259 -4.20 1.17 -0.41
N LYS A 260 -3.83 2.41 -0.75
CA LYS A 260 -2.81 3.18 -0.04
C LYS A 260 -3.18 3.42 1.42
N PHE A 261 -4.44 3.77 1.67
CA PHE A 261 -4.96 3.87 3.04
C PHE A 261 -4.72 2.58 3.82
N TRP A 262 -5.16 1.42 3.30
CA TRP A 262 -5.03 0.15 4.03
C TRP A 262 -3.60 -0.32 4.24
N MET A 263 -2.69 -0.03 3.29
CA MET A 263 -1.26 -0.31 3.43
C MET A 263 -0.66 0.45 4.62
N VAL A 264 -0.94 1.75 4.74
CA VAL A 264 -0.32 2.60 5.78
C VAL A 264 -1.06 2.49 7.12
N TYR A 265 -2.39 2.31 7.11
CA TYR A 265 -3.23 2.36 8.30
C TYR A 265 -2.85 1.35 9.39
N SER A 266 -2.33 0.19 8.99
CA SER A 266 -1.91 -0.90 9.89
C SER A 266 -0.39 -1.00 10.09
N ALA A 267 0.40 -0.12 9.46
CA ALA A 267 1.85 -0.23 9.45
C ALA A 267 2.44 0.01 10.85
N LEU A 268 3.25 -0.93 11.33
CA LEU A 268 4.10 -0.84 12.51
C LEU A 268 5.52 -0.39 12.16
N GLY A 269 5.90 -0.53 10.88
CA GLY A 269 7.17 -0.10 10.32
C GLY A 269 7.17 -0.26 8.81
N VAL A 270 7.98 0.54 8.11
CA VAL A 270 8.06 0.56 6.64
C VAL A 270 9.47 0.20 6.19
N ILE A 271 9.54 -0.69 5.22
CA ILE A 271 10.77 -1.10 4.53
C ILE A 271 10.62 -0.69 3.07
N VAL A 272 11.51 0.17 2.60
CA VAL A 272 11.50 0.66 1.23
C VAL A 272 12.77 0.18 0.53
N ALA A 273 12.62 -0.89 -0.24
CA ALA A 273 13.67 -1.44 -1.08
C ALA A 273 13.79 -0.64 -2.40
N PRO A 274 14.87 -0.81 -3.17
CA PRO A 274 15.04 -0.09 -4.42
C PRO A 274 13.86 -0.32 -5.38
N GLY A 275 13.39 0.76 -6.00
CA GLY A 275 12.07 0.80 -6.61
C GLY A 275 11.91 1.83 -7.72
N GLY A 276 10.73 1.85 -8.32
CA GLY A 276 10.36 2.80 -9.36
C GLY A 276 9.45 3.91 -8.84
N VAL A 277 8.67 4.50 -9.74
CA VAL A 277 7.73 5.59 -9.41
C VAL A 277 6.70 5.17 -8.37
N GLY A 278 6.16 3.94 -8.42
CA GLY A 278 5.20 3.47 -7.41
C GLY A 278 5.81 3.41 -6.00
N THR A 279 7.04 2.92 -5.89
CA THR A 279 7.77 2.89 -4.61
C THR A 279 8.05 4.30 -4.08
N LEU A 280 8.36 5.26 -4.97
CA LEU A 280 8.56 6.66 -4.60
C LEU A 280 7.25 7.31 -4.15
N ASP A 281 6.15 7.04 -4.83
CA ASP A 281 4.80 7.50 -4.47
C ASP A 281 4.42 7.04 -3.05
N GLU A 282 4.61 5.76 -2.76
CA GLU A 282 4.36 5.18 -1.43
C GLU A 282 5.29 5.76 -0.35
N LEU A 283 6.59 5.91 -0.63
CA LEU A 283 7.53 6.55 0.30
C LEU A 283 7.11 7.99 0.61
N MET A 284 6.84 8.81 -0.41
CA MET A 284 6.46 10.21 -0.23
C MET A 284 5.14 10.35 0.53
N GLU A 285 4.19 9.44 0.31
CA GLU A 285 2.94 9.41 1.06
C GLU A 285 3.17 9.15 2.54
N VAL A 286 3.97 8.14 2.89
CA VAL A 286 4.32 7.86 4.30
C VAL A 286 5.04 9.05 4.94
N LEU A 287 6.00 9.67 4.24
CA LEU A 287 6.71 10.84 4.75
C LEU A 287 5.78 12.03 4.96
N THR A 288 4.87 12.29 4.03
CA THR A 288 3.89 13.37 4.14
C THR A 288 2.93 13.14 5.31
N LEU A 289 2.44 11.91 5.49
CA LEU A 289 1.56 11.56 6.62
C LEU A 289 2.28 11.69 7.96
N LYS A 290 3.56 11.30 8.02
CA LYS A 290 4.39 11.44 9.22
C LYS A 290 4.67 12.90 9.55
N GLN A 291 5.08 13.70 8.56
CA GLN A 291 5.33 15.14 8.70
C GLN A 291 4.09 15.91 9.16
N SER A 292 2.93 15.59 8.60
CA SER A 292 1.65 16.25 8.91
C SER A 292 0.97 15.74 10.19
N GLY A 293 1.56 14.76 10.88
CA GLY A 293 0.97 14.16 12.09
C GLY A 293 -0.36 13.44 11.83
N LYS A 294 -0.57 12.94 10.62
CA LYS A 294 -1.79 12.21 10.20
C LYS A 294 -1.66 10.70 10.36
N MET A 295 -0.49 10.21 10.78
CA MET A 295 -0.32 8.84 11.22
C MET A 295 -0.86 8.66 12.64
N LYS A 296 -1.40 7.47 12.93
CA LYS A 296 -1.88 7.13 14.28
C LYS A 296 -0.77 7.10 15.33
N ARG A 297 0.45 6.81 14.89
CA ARG A 297 1.64 6.66 15.71
C ARG A 297 2.88 6.99 14.89
N ASP A 298 3.98 7.18 15.59
CA ASP A 298 5.28 7.20 14.94
C ASP A 298 5.70 5.79 14.54
N ILE A 299 6.25 5.65 13.32
CA ILE A 299 6.74 4.37 12.80
C ILE A 299 8.16 4.48 12.23
N PRO A 300 8.98 3.43 12.34
CA PRO A 300 10.31 3.37 11.76
C PRO A 300 10.24 3.23 10.24
N ILE A 301 11.11 3.94 9.52
CA ILE A 301 11.25 3.86 8.06
C ILE A 301 12.68 3.43 7.72
N VAL A 302 12.80 2.29 7.05
CA VAL A 302 14.06 1.75 6.55
C VAL A 302 14.15 1.95 5.04
N LEU A 303 15.20 2.64 4.59
CA LEU A 303 15.56 2.78 3.18
C LEU A 303 16.70 1.80 2.86
N PHE A 304 16.35 0.71 2.19
CA PHE A 304 17.27 -0.38 1.88
C PHE A 304 17.96 -0.13 0.54
N GLY A 305 19.29 -0.25 0.47
CA GLY A 305 20.08 0.14 -0.70
C GLY A 305 20.60 1.58 -0.59
N LYS A 306 21.58 1.81 0.30
CA LYS A 306 22.10 3.15 0.66
C LYS A 306 22.49 3.95 -0.56
N GLN A 307 23.23 3.34 -1.49
CA GLN A 307 23.72 4.04 -2.69
C GLN A 307 22.57 4.45 -3.61
N PHE A 308 21.62 3.53 -3.87
CA PHE A 308 20.45 3.82 -4.69
C PHE A 308 19.67 5.03 -4.15
N TRP A 309 19.38 5.06 -2.85
CA TRP A 309 18.59 6.17 -2.29
C TRP A 309 19.33 7.51 -2.29
N LYS A 310 20.65 7.51 -2.07
CA LYS A 310 21.48 8.72 -2.18
C LYS A 310 21.50 9.29 -3.59
N ASP A 311 21.43 8.43 -4.60
CA ASP A 311 21.44 8.84 -6.01
C ASP A 311 20.08 9.37 -6.48
N ILE A 312 18.98 8.86 -5.92
CA ILE A 312 17.62 9.21 -6.38
C ILE A 312 17.04 10.42 -5.63
N ILE A 313 17.24 10.53 -4.30
CA ILE A 313 16.73 11.66 -3.51
C ILE A 313 17.80 12.14 -2.54
N CYS A 314 18.22 13.39 -2.70
CA CYS A 314 19.10 14.06 -1.74
C CYS A 314 18.28 14.80 -0.68
N PHE A 315 17.92 14.12 0.41
CA PHE A 315 17.17 14.74 1.52
C PHE A 315 17.93 15.89 2.20
N ASP A 316 19.27 15.86 2.19
CA ASP A 316 20.08 16.98 2.68
C ASP A 316 19.83 18.26 1.90
N LYS A 317 19.62 18.17 0.58
CA LYS A 317 19.29 19.33 -0.24
C LYS A 317 17.87 19.84 0.04
N LEU A 318 16.91 18.95 0.31
CA LEU A 318 15.56 19.39 0.71
C LEU A 318 15.59 20.19 2.03
N VAL A 319 16.46 19.80 2.96
CA VAL A 319 16.72 20.56 4.19
C VAL A 319 17.42 21.89 3.90
N GLU A 320 18.47 21.88 3.06
CA GLU A 320 19.19 23.10 2.66
C GLU A 320 18.28 24.14 1.97
N TYR A 321 17.35 23.68 1.14
CA TYR A 321 16.35 24.53 0.48
C TYR A 321 15.19 24.93 1.40
N GLY A 322 15.14 24.44 2.64
CA GLY A 322 14.12 24.80 3.63
C GLY A 322 12.73 24.19 3.38
N VAL A 323 12.62 23.14 2.56
CA VAL A 323 11.33 22.49 2.23
C VAL A 323 11.05 21.23 3.06
N VAL A 324 12.04 20.76 3.81
CA VAL A 324 11.96 19.63 4.75
C VAL A 324 12.76 19.97 6.00
N SER A 325 12.31 19.54 7.19
CA SER A 325 13.06 19.79 8.43
C SER A 325 14.19 18.78 8.64
N GLU A 326 15.20 19.13 9.43
CA GLU A 326 16.26 18.18 9.80
C GLU A 326 15.71 16.94 10.49
N LYS A 327 14.67 17.11 11.32
CA LYS A 327 13.98 16.05 12.02
C LYS A 327 13.35 15.04 11.07
N ASP A 328 12.70 15.51 10.00
CA ASP A 328 12.04 14.64 9.02
C ASP A 328 13.06 13.79 8.25
N ARG A 329 14.17 14.41 7.80
CA ARG A 329 15.30 13.69 7.20
C ARG A 329 15.89 12.67 8.18
N ASP A 330 16.14 13.08 9.42
CA ASP A 330 16.86 12.28 10.41
C ASP A 330 16.05 11.10 10.93
N GLN A 331 14.80 10.93 10.52
CA GLN A 331 13.96 9.75 10.80
C GLN A 331 14.14 8.62 9.78
N LEU A 332 14.85 8.87 8.67
CA LEU A 332 15.14 7.87 7.64
C LEU A 332 16.35 7.04 8.02
N PHE A 333 16.19 5.72 8.13
CA PHE A 333 17.28 4.79 8.39
C PHE A 333 17.76 4.13 7.11
N TYR A 334 18.99 4.45 6.67
CA TYR A 334 19.58 3.87 5.49
C TYR A 334 20.42 2.65 5.85
N THR A 335 20.14 1.50 5.23
CA THR A 335 20.98 0.30 5.40
C THR A 335 21.12 -0.52 4.11
N ASP A 336 22.19 -1.32 4.04
CA ASP A 336 22.39 -2.36 3.03
C ASP A 336 22.37 -3.76 3.68
N ASP A 337 22.19 -3.85 4.99
CA ASP A 337 22.30 -5.06 5.80
C ASP A 337 20.95 -5.41 6.43
N GLU A 338 20.46 -6.61 6.17
CA GLU A 338 19.18 -7.08 6.67
C GLU A 338 19.14 -7.22 8.20
N ASN A 339 20.27 -7.47 8.87
CA ASN A 339 20.33 -7.57 10.34
C ASN A 339 20.26 -6.17 10.97
N GLU A 340 20.94 -5.18 10.38
CA GLU A 340 20.79 -3.77 10.80
C GLU A 340 19.34 -3.30 10.65
N ALA A 341 18.69 -3.63 9.53
CA ALA A 341 17.27 -3.31 9.31
C ALA A 341 16.36 -4.00 10.33
N PHE A 342 16.60 -5.29 10.57
CA PHE A 342 15.83 -6.09 11.53
C PHE A 342 15.95 -5.51 12.95
N GLU A 343 17.17 -5.27 13.43
CA GLU A 343 17.38 -4.73 14.77
C GLU A 343 16.82 -3.30 14.89
N TYR A 344 16.93 -2.46 13.85
CA TYR A 344 16.30 -1.13 13.85
C TYR A 344 14.78 -1.20 14.06
N LEU A 345 14.10 -2.06 13.29
CA LEU A 345 12.65 -2.26 13.40
C LEU A 345 12.26 -2.84 14.76
N LYS A 346 12.95 -3.89 15.20
CA LYS A 346 12.75 -4.56 16.49
C LYS A 346 12.89 -3.58 17.66
N GLN A 347 14.01 -2.85 17.73
CA GLN A 347 14.26 -1.91 18.83
C GLN A 347 13.22 -0.80 18.88
N PHE A 348 12.78 -0.29 17.72
CA PHE A 348 11.73 0.71 17.67
C PHE A 348 10.41 0.18 18.23
N LEU A 349 10.00 -1.04 17.87
CA LEU A 349 8.79 -1.65 18.43
C LEU A 349 8.92 -1.94 19.93
N LEU A 350 10.10 -2.35 20.40
CA LEU A 350 10.31 -2.67 21.82
C LEU A 350 10.33 -1.44 22.72
N ASN A 351 10.92 -0.33 22.27
CA ASN A 351 11.27 0.80 23.15
C ASN A 351 10.69 2.15 22.72
N ASP A 352 10.00 2.22 21.58
CA ASP A 352 9.51 3.46 20.93
C ASP A 352 10.63 4.50 20.69
N LYS A 353 11.90 4.07 20.84
CA LYS A 353 13.16 4.81 20.77
C LYS A 353 14.27 3.84 20.39
N LEU A 354 15.28 4.34 19.69
CA LEU A 354 16.44 3.56 19.27
C LEU A 354 17.49 3.48 20.37
N VAL A 355 17.80 2.26 20.80
CA VAL A 355 19.04 1.93 21.51
C VAL A 355 19.58 0.66 20.86
N LEU A 356 20.68 0.78 20.11
CA LEU A 356 21.42 -0.34 19.53
C LEU A 356 22.67 -0.56 20.41
N GLY A 357 22.55 -1.47 21.38
CA GLY A 357 23.56 -1.67 22.42
C GLY A 357 23.94 -0.35 23.12
N ASP A 358 25.20 -0.20 23.54
CA ASP A 358 25.70 1.02 24.20
C ASP A 358 26.12 2.14 23.24
N GLN A 359 26.02 1.98 21.91
CA GLN A 359 26.75 2.85 20.97
C GLN A 359 25.96 3.50 19.82
N TYR A 360 24.77 3.04 19.44
CA TYR A 360 24.03 3.70 18.36
C TYR A 360 22.66 4.24 18.78
N VAL A 361 22.58 5.57 18.80
CA VAL A 361 21.35 6.37 18.93
C VAL A 361 21.08 7.00 17.56
N HIS A 362 19.90 6.72 16.99
CA HIS A 362 19.47 7.31 15.72
C HIS A 362 19.60 8.83 15.75
N LYS A 363 19.92 9.47 14.61
CA LYS A 363 20.09 10.93 14.55
C LYS A 363 18.84 11.67 15.04
N SER A 364 17.65 11.19 14.69
CA SER A 364 16.36 11.74 15.18
C SER A 364 16.15 11.69 16.69
N LEU A 365 16.99 10.98 17.45
CA LEU A 365 16.91 10.82 18.90
C LEU A 365 18.09 11.47 19.63
N ARG A 366 19.04 12.06 18.90
CA ARG A 366 20.06 12.91 19.51
C ARG A 366 19.34 14.15 20.04
N HIS A 367 19.40 14.36 21.35
CA HIS A 367 18.85 15.58 21.94
C HIS A 367 19.55 16.78 21.28
N ALA A 368 18.80 17.82 20.93
CA ALA A 368 19.38 19.10 20.54
C ALA A 368 20.39 19.50 21.62
N ALA A 369 21.66 19.66 21.25
CA ALA A 369 22.68 20.05 22.20
C ALA A 369 22.23 21.35 22.91
N PRO A 370 22.20 21.40 24.25
CA PRO A 370 21.87 22.63 24.95
C PRO A 370 23.05 23.58 24.80
N GLY A 371 23.06 24.41 23.75
CA GLY A 371 24.25 25.20 23.44
C GLY A 371 24.23 26.05 22.19
N SER A 372 23.09 26.62 21.77
CA SER A 372 23.08 27.74 20.81
C SER A 372 22.14 28.85 21.26
N ARG A 373 22.33 29.33 22.50
CA ARG A 373 21.90 30.69 22.84
C ARG A 373 22.95 31.66 22.32
N GLY A 374 22.55 32.41 21.30
CA GLY A 374 23.28 33.56 20.79
C GLY A 374 23.65 34.53 21.90
N SER A 375 24.79 35.16 21.68
CA SER A 375 25.39 36.25 22.44
C SER A 375 24.37 37.27 22.96
N THR A 376 24.29 37.39 24.28
CA THR A 376 23.72 38.57 24.95
C THR A 376 24.77 39.68 24.92
N SER A 377 24.49 40.73 24.16
CA SER A 377 25.12 42.05 24.37
C SER A 377 24.10 42.96 25.05
N GLN A 378 24.49 43.39 26.25
CA GLN A 378 24.20 44.65 26.94
C GLN A 378 22.77 45.22 26.95
N SER A 379 22.12 45.01 28.09
CA SER A 379 21.49 46.02 28.96
C SER A 379 21.08 47.38 28.37
N ALA A 380 19.76 47.57 28.21
CA ALA A 380 19.02 48.74 28.68
C ALA A 380 17.53 48.39 28.83
N SER A 381 16.89 48.87 29.90
CA SER A 381 15.46 48.75 30.23
C SER A 381 15.00 50.13 30.74
N PRO A 382 13.70 50.37 30.99
CA PRO A 382 12.48 49.99 30.25
C PRO A 382 11.47 51.17 30.17
N ALA A 383 10.45 51.11 29.28
CA ALA A 383 9.20 51.87 29.46
C ALA A 383 8.04 51.39 28.57
N GLY A 384 6.84 51.21 29.15
CA GLY A 384 5.53 51.27 28.47
C GLY A 384 4.91 49.91 28.07
N VAL A 385 4.05 49.24 28.86
CA VAL A 385 2.60 49.47 29.08
C VAL A 385 1.67 48.64 28.16
N ILE A 386 1.03 47.64 28.78
CA ILE A 386 -0.40 47.20 28.73
C ILE A 386 -1.01 46.43 27.52
N GLN A 387 -1.48 45.22 27.87
CA GLN A 387 -2.66 44.41 27.45
C GLN A 387 -2.98 44.08 25.98
N GLY A 388 -3.31 42.79 25.76
CA GLY A 388 -4.23 42.35 24.71
C GLY A 388 -4.14 40.86 24.39
N ARG A 389 -5.00 40.03 24.99
CA ARG A 389 -5.29 38.67 24.49
C ARG A 389 -6.07 38.79 23.18
N GLY A 390 -5.60 38.15 22.13
CA GLY A 390 -6.31 37.96 20.88
C GLY A 390 -5.58 36.91 20.05
N ALA A 391 -6.29 35.88 19.62
CA ALA A 391 -5.77 34.79 18.82
C ALA A 391 -5.31 35.30 17.45
N ASP A 392 -4.15 34.84 16.98
CA ASP A 392 -3.83 34.80 15.55
C ASP A 392 -2.98 33.55 15.27
N TYR A 393 -3.61 32.61 14.57
CA TYR A 393 -2.95 31.53 13.85
C TYR A 393 -2.65 32.05 12.45
N THR A 394 -1.45 32.58 12.24
CA THR A 394 -0.84 32.75 10.91
C THR A 394 0.67 32.90 11.08
N GLU A 395 1.40 32.34 10.10
CA GLU A 395 2.86 32.31 9.94
C GLU A 395 3.56 31.16 10.70
N SER A 396 4.37 30.33 10.06
CA SER A 396 5.25 30.57 8.92
C SER A 396 5.58 29.28 8.16
N ILE A 397 5.41 29.36 6.84
CA ILE A 397 6.17 28.75 5.72
C ILE A 397 6.69 27.33 5.90
#